data_AF-A0A942W3A5-F1
#
_entry.id   AF-A0A942W3A5-F1
#
_cell.length_a   1.000
_cell.length_b   1.000
_cell.length_c   1.000
_cell.angle_alpha   90.00
_cell.angle_beta   90.00
_cell.angle_gamma   90.00
#
_symmetry.space_group_name_H-M   'P 1'
#
loop_
_entity.id
_entity.type
_entity.pdbx_description
1 polymer ?
#
loop_
_entity_poly.entity_id
_entity_poly.type
_entity_poly.pdbx_seq_one_letter_code
_entity_poly.pdbx_strand_id
1 'polypeptide(L)'
;MNEVLKKLSAIGIVPVVVINDADKAVPLAKALVEGGIPCAEVTFRTDAAEEAIRRMSEEVPELIVGAGTVLTKDQADRAVAAGSKFLVSPGLDPELIAYCQEKNYPPFTPGTTNPSDLNHAVKLGLEVVKFFPAEAAGGLKMIKSMAAAFTQLKFMPTGGINANNLNSYLEYNKIICCGGSWMVPGKLIDEGKFDEIVALCKEAVSTMLGLEMVHVGINTEDEATALAVAERFNKLFNFPVDNHNSAVFASKGIEVRKQMFLGKNGHIAIATNYMERAIRYIEAMGGEFDYETAVEKNGKITAIYLKEEFGGFAVHLVQK
;
A
#
# COMPACT_ATOMS: atom_id res chain seq x y z
N MET A 1 14.66 8.60 -4.20
CA MET A 1 14.04 7.26 -4.15
C MET A 1 13.76 6.79 -5.56
N ASN A 2 14.35 5.66 -5.96
CA ASN A 2 14.11 5.01 -7.26
C ASN A 2 12.60 4.86 -7.58
N GLU A 3 12.23 4.97 -8.86
CA GLU A 3 10.83 4.91 -9.33
C GLU A 3 10.12 3.58 -9.00
N VAL A 4 10.82 2.44 -9.09
CA VAL A 4 10.23 1.14 -8.72
C VAL A 4 9.91 1.14 -7.22
N LEU A 5 10.81 1.63 -6.37
CA LEU A 5 10.60 1.70 -4.93
C LEU A 5 9.47 2.68 -4.56
N LYS A 6 9.28 3.77 -5.31
CA LYS A 6 8.10 4.65 -5.18
C LYS A 6 6.81 3.91 -5.50
N LYS A 7 6.78 3.11 -6.57
CA LYS A 7 5.61 2.28 -6.91
C LYS A 7 5.33 1.25 -5.82
N LEU A 8 6.34 0.55 -5.29
CA LEU A 8 6.17 -0.36 -4.15
C LEU A 8 5.66 0.38 -2.91
N SER A 9 6.15 1.59 -2.65
CA SER A 9 5.68 2.42 -1.53
C SER A 9 4.21 2.79 -1.63
N ALA A 10 3.73 3.04 -2.86
CA ALA A 10 2.34 3.37 -3.14
C ALA A 10 1.42 2.14 -3.11
N ILE A 11 1.95 0.93 -3.34
CA ILE A 11 1.21 -0.34 -3.13
C ILE A 11 1.16 -0.66 -1.63
N GLY A 12 2.25 -0.44 -0.89
CA GLY A 12 2.32 -0.62 0.57
C GLY A 12 2.55 -2.06 1.06
N ILE A 13 2.27 -3.06 0.23
CA ILE A 13 2.50 -4.48 0.53
C ILE A 13 3.29 -5.12 -0.62
N VAL A 14 4.23 -6.01 -0.31
CA VAL A 14 4.96 -6.83 -1.29
C VAL A 14 4.77 -8.31 -0.95
N PRO A 15 4.02 -9.08 -1.75
CA PRO A 15 3.88 -10.52 -1.59
C PRO A 15 5.23 -11.23 -1.78
N VAL A 16 5.68 -11.98 -0.77
CA VAL A 16 6.90 -12.78 -0.83
C VAL A 16 6.52 -14.19 -1.28
N VAL A 17 6.87 -14.51 -2.51
CA VAL A 17 6.41 -15.72 -3.22
C VAL A 17 7.47 -16.81 -3.19
N VAL A 18 7.06 -18.00 -2.77
CA VAL A 18 7.75 -19.25 -3.04
C VAL A 18 6.92 -20.00 -4.07
N ILE A 19 7.51 -20.30 -5.21
CA ILE A 19 6.81 -20.94 -6.32
C ILE A 19 7.62 -22.14 -6.79
N ASN A 20 7.02 -23.33 -6.77
CA ASN A 20 7.71 -24.58 -7.13
C ASN A 20 7.52 -24.95 -8.60
N ASP A 21 6.47 -24.44 -9.23
CA ASP A 21 6.07 -24.72 -10.61
C ASP A 21 5.85 -23.40 -11.35
N ALA A 22 6.64 -23.14 -12.39
CA ALA A 22 6.56 -21.90 -13.15
C ALA A 22 5.25 -21.77 -13.95
N ASP A 23 4.51 -22.86 -14.19
CA ASP A 23 3.17 -22.81 -14.81
C ASP A 23 2.14 -22.10 -13.92
N LYS A 24 2.42 -21.98 -12.62
CA LYS A 24 1.59 -21.22 -11.68
C LYS A 24 1.89 -19.73 -11.67
N ALA A 25 2.95 -19.28 -12.35
CA ALA A 25 3.44 -17.91 -12.25
C ALA A 25 2.47 -16.88 -12.84
N VAL A 26 1.98 -17.12 -14.06
CA VAL A 26 1.07 -16.18 -14.74
C VAL A 26 -0.30 -16.11 -14.07
N PRO A 27 -0.95 -17.23 -13.70
CA PRO A 27 -2.19 -17.17 -12.92
C PRO A 27 -2.02 -16.46 -11.57
N LEU A 28 -0.91 -16.70 -10.86
CA LEU A 28 -0.60 -16.00 -9.61
C LEU A 28 -0.45 -14.49 -9.83
N ALA A 29 0.28 -14.08 -10.86
CA ALA A 29 0.46 -12.67 -11.20
C ALA A 29 -0.87 -11.96 -11.48
N LYS A 30 -1.75 -12.60 -12.25
CA LYS A 30 -3.11 -12.08 -12.52
C LYS A 30 -3.94 -11.96 -11.24
N ALA A 31 -3.87 -12.97 -10.36
CA ALA A 31 -4.55 -12.94 -9.06
C ALA A 31 -4.05 -11.80 -8.16
N LEU A 32 -2.75 -11.51 -8.17
CA LEU A 32 -2.17 -10.39 -7.43
C LEU A 32 -2.66 -9.03 -7.96
N VAL A 33 -2.71 -8.86 -9.29
CA VAL A 33 -3.24 -7.65 -9.93
C VAL A 33 -4.73 -7.47 -9.61
N GLU A 34 -5.54 -8.50 -9.80
CA GLU A 34 -6.98 -8.48 -9.47
C GLU A 34 -7.24 -8.25 -7.97
N GLY A 35 -6.35 -8.77 -7.13
CA GLY A 35 -6.37 -8.57 -5.68
C GLY A 35 -5.97 -7.17 -5.24
N GLY A 36 -5.56 -6.29 -6.16
CA GLY A 36 -5.13 -4.91 -5.86
C GLY A 36 -3.69 -4.77 -5.40
N ILE A 37 -2.85 -5.81 -5.53
CA ILE A 37 -1.43 -5.81 -5.15
C ILE A 37 -0.58 -6.14 -6.40
N PRO A 38 -0.40 -5.18 -7.34
CA PRO A 38 0.29 -5.42 -8.61
C PRO A 38 1.82 -5.45 -8.47
N CYS A 39 2.35 -6.26 -7.55
CA CYS A 39 3.77 -6.57 -7.41
C CYS A 39 4.01 -7.93 -6.76
N ALA A 40 5.22 -8.49 -6.92
CA ALA A 40 5.65 -9.72 -6.27
C ALA A 40 7.18 -9.74 -6.06
N GLU A 41 7.63 -10.29 -4.92
CA GLU A 41 9.01 -10.70 -4.65
C GLU A 41 9.10 -12.23 -4.82
N VAL A 42 9.53 -12.72 -5.98
CA VAL A 42 9.72 -14.16 -6.24
C VAL A 42 11.08 -14.59 -5.68
N THR A 43 11.08 -15.49 -4.70
CA THR A 43 12.33 -15.90 -4.03
C THR A 43 13.11 -16.93 -4.84
N PHE A 44 14.43 -16.75 -4.97
CA PHE A 44 15.41 -17.69 -5.55
C PHE A 44 15.67 -18.90 -4.62
N ARG A 45 14.60 -19.46 -4.04
CA ARG A 45 14.63 -20.65 -3.19
C ARG A 45 14.22 -21.92 -3.92
N THR A 46 13.79 -21.78 -5.17
CA THR A 46 13.32 -22.87 -6.03
C THR A 46 13.92 -22.73 -7.42
N ASP A 47 14.05 -23.85 -8.14
CA ASP A 47 14.55 -23.85 -9.53
C ASP A 47 13.59 -23.12 -10.50
N ALA A 48 12.31 -23.04 -10.14
CA ALA A 48 11.28 -22.35 -10.92
C ALA A 48 11.35 -20.82 -10.85
N ALA A 49 12.16 -20.22 -9.97
CA ALA A 49 12.14 -18.79 -9.72
C ALA A 49 12.46 -17.93 -10.95
N GLU A 50 13.51 -18.29 -11.70
CA GLU A 50 13.90 -17.56 -12.91
C GLU A 50 12.79 -17.58 -13.95
N GLU A 51 12.23 -18.77 -14.23
CA GLU A 51 11.19 -18.91 -15.22
C GLU A 51 9.88 -18.24 -14.79
N ALA A 52 9.54 -18.31 -13.51
CA ALA A 52 8.39 -17.61 -12.96
C ALA A 52 8.53 -16.10 -13.15
N ILE A 53 9.70 -15.51 -12.87
CA ILE A 53 9.95 -14.08 -13.08
C ILE A 53 9.81 -13.71 -14.55
N ARG A 54 10.40 -14.50 -15.46
CA ARG A 54 10.32 -14.28 -16.91
C ARG A 54 8.88 -14.22 -17.38
N ARG A 55 8.09 -15.24 -17.04
CA ARG A 55 6.69 -15.32 -17.45
C ARG A 55 5.83 -14.23 -16.83
N MET A 56 6.01 -13.93 -15.55
CA MET A 56 5.30 -12.82 -14.91
C MET A 56 5.64 -11.48 -15.58
N SER A 57 6.90 -11.23 -15.91
CA SER A 57 7.34 -9.98 -16.53
C SER A 57 6.86 -9.83 -17.97
N GLU A 58 6.80 -10.91 -18.74
CA GLU A 58 6.43 -10.88 -20.17
C GLU A 58 4.91 -10.96 -20.38
N GLU A 59 4.21 -11.79 -19.60
CA GLU A 59 2.79 -12.11 -19.83
C GLU A 59 1.83 -11.26 -18.97
N VAL A 60 2.33 -10.57 -17.93
CA VAL A 60 1.53 -9.70 -17.04
C VAL A 60 2.25 -8.36 -16.78
N PRO A 61 2.36 -7.48 -17.79
CA PRO A 61 3.17 -6.27 -17.72
C PRO A 61 2.68 -5.24 -16.67
N GLU A 62 1.45 -5.37 -16.18
CA GLU A 62 0.93 -4.55 -15.07
C GLU A 62 1.60 -4.90 -13.73
N LEU A 63 2.12 -6.12 -13.58
CA LEU A 63 2.76 -6.61 -12.37
C LEU A 63 4.22 -6.15 -12.29
N ILE A 64 4.59 -5.53 -11.17
CA ILE A 64 5.99 -5.27 -10.84
C ILE A 64 6.59 -6.51 -10.17
N VAL A 65 7.23 -7.38 -10.95
CA VAL A 65 7.94 -8.55 -10.42
C VAL A 65 9.40 -8.22 -10.05
N GLY A 66 9.85 -8.69 -8.90
CA GLY A 66 11.23 -8.62 -8.43
C GLY A 66 11.73 -9.96 -7.91
N ALA A 67 13.03 -10.05 -7.70
CA ALA A 67 13.70 -11.26 -7.20
C ALA A 67 14.06 -11.12 -5.73
N GLY A 68 13.59 -12.05 -4.92
CA GLY A 68 13.96 -12.21 -3.52
C GLY A 68 15.01 -13.29 -3.31
N THR A 69 15.67 -13.25 -2.14
CA THR A 69 16.70 -14.23 -1.78
C THR A 69 17.86 -14.30 -2.79
N VAL A 70 18.24 -13.16 -3.35
CA VAL A 70 19.42 -13.06 -4.22
C VAL A 70 20.67 -13.03 -3.34
N LEU A 71 21.52 -14.05 -3.47
CA LEU A 71 22.72 -14.28 -2.65
C LEU A 71 24.01 -14.27 -3.47
N THR A 72 23.93 -14.37 -4.80
CA THR A 72 25.10 -14.44 -5.67
C THR A 72 24.97 -13.52 -6.87
N LYS A 73 26.13 -13.19 -7.48
CA LYS A 73 26.21 -12.39 -8.71
C LYS A 73 25.48 -13.07 -9.88
N ASP A 74 25.60 -14.40 -9.98
CA ASP A 74 24.87 -15.22 -10.98
C ASP A 74 23.35 -15.10 -10.82
N GLN A 75 22.84 -15.22 -9.59
CA GLN A 75 21.41 -15.05 -9.33
C GLN A 75 20.91 -13.64 -9.68
N ALA A 76 21.71 -12.61 -9.39
CA ALA A 76 21.39 -11.24 -9.78
C ALA A 76 21.34 -11.09 -11.31
N ASP A 77 22.33 -11.62 -12.03
CA ASP A 77 22.39 -11.60 -13.49
C ASP A 77 21.16 -12.32 -14.10
N ARG A 78 20.84 -13.53 -13.62
CA ARG A 78 19.69 -14.32 -14.07
C ARG A 78 18.35 -13.64 -13.78
N ALA A 79 18.19 -13.09 -12.58
CA ALA A 79 16.98 -12.36 -12.19
C ALA A 79 16.72 -11.16 -13.11
N VAL A 80 17.76 -10.36 -13.38
CA VAL A 80 17.64 -9.18 -14.25
C VAL A 80 17.40 -9.59 -15.70
N ALA A 81 18.07 -10.64 -16.19
CA ALA A 81 17.83 -11.19 -17.52
C ALA A 81 16.39 -11.71 -17.69
N ALA A 82 15.79 -12.27 -16.64
CA ALA A 82 14.39 -12.69 -16.60
C ALA A 82 13.40 -11.51 -16.48
N GLY A 83 13.85 -10.26 -16.39
CA GLY A 83 12.97 -9.08 -16.36
C GLY A 83 12.63 -8.53 -14.99
N SER A 84 13.28 -9.02 -13.92
CA SER A 84 13.13 -8.50 -12.56
C SER A 84 13.32 -6.97 -12.51
N LYS A 85 12.42 -6.27 -11.80
CA LYS A 85 12.42 -4.81 -11.64
C LYS A 85 13.04 -4.33 -10.33
N PHE A 86 13.33 -5.24 -9.40
CA PHE A 86 14.02 -4.95 -8.14
C PHE A 86 14.62 -6.23 -7.56
N LEU A 87 15.70 -6.10 -6.78
CA LEU A 87 16.40 -7.21 -6.15
C LEU A 87 16.34 -7.09 -4.63
N VAL A 88 16.22 -8.23 -3.95
CA VAL A 88 16.13 -8.32 -2.49
C VAL A 88 16.96 -9.50 -2.00
N SER A 89 17.69 -9.29 -0.91
CA SER A 89 18.42 -10.34 -0.19
C SER A 89 18.01 -10.37 1.29
N PRO A 90 18.17 -11.50 1.99
CA PRO A 90 17.89 -11.58 3.43
C PRO A 90 18.95 -10.87 4.28
N GLY A 91 20.15 -10.60 3.74
CA GLY A 91 21.25 -9.93 4.43
C GLY A 91 22.04 -9.02 3.50
N LEU A 92 22.91 -8.18 4.06
CA LEU A 92 23.69 -7.21 3.31
C LEU A 92 25.08 -7.78 2.98
N ASP A 93 25.34 -7.97 1.68
CA ASP A 93 26.67 -8.26 1.13
C ASP A 93 27.15 -7.06 0.30
N PRO A 94 28.15 -6.30 0.78
CA PRO A 94 28.65 -5.13 0.08
C PRO A 94 29.18 -5.42 -1.32
N GLU A 95 29.81 -6.58 -1.53
CA GLU A 95 30.42 -6.92 -2.82
C GLU A 95 29.36 -7.22 -3.88
N LEU A 96 28.31 -7.94 -3.50
CA LEU A 96 27.18 -8.21 -4.38
C LEU A 96 26.42 -6.92 -4.74
N ILE A 97 26.21 -6.03 -3.76
CA ILE A 97 25.50 -4.76 -3.99
C ILE A 97 26.32 -3.86 -4.91
N ALA A 98 27.62 -3.70 -4.64
CA ALA A 98 28.51 -2.90 -5.49
C ALA A 98 28.53 -3.43 -6.92
N TYR A 99 28.61 -4.77 -7.10
CA TYR A 99 28.52 -5.40 -8.41
C TYR A 99 27.21 -5.05 -9.15
N CYS A 100 26.06 -5.10 -8.48
CA CYS A 100 24.78 -4.75 -9.09
C CYS A 100 24.72 -3.26 -9.45
N GLN A 101 25.30 -2.38 -8.63
CA GLN A 101 25.40 -0.95 -8.92
C GLN A 101 26.30 -0.67 -10.13
N GLU A 102 27.47 -1.30 -10.21
CA GLU A 102 28.41 -1.18 -11.35
C GLU A 102 27.76 -1.61 -12.67
N LYS A 103 26.93 -2.66 -12.63
CA LYS A 103 26.16 -3.12 -13.80
C LYS A 103 24.90 -2.30 -14.10
N ASN A 104 24.61 -1.26 -13.31
CA ASN A 104 23.38 -0.46 -13.42
C ASN A 104 22.10 -1.32 -13.35
N TYR A 105 22.10 -2.33 -12.49
CA TYR A 105 20.93 -3.18 -12.26
C TYR A 105 19.81 -2.42 -11.55
N PRO A 106 18.58 -2.97 -11.59
CA PRO A 106 17.45 -2.43 -10.85
C PRO A 106 17.76 -2.30 -9.34
N PRO A 107 16.98 -1.50 -8.59
CA PRO A 107 17.29 -1.21 -7.19
C PRO A 107 17.43 -2.48 -6.34
N PHE A 108 18.54 -2.56 -5.61
CA PHE A 108 18.82 -3.64 -4.67
C PHE A 108 18.48 -3.19 -3.24
N THR A 109 17.56 -3.89 -2.59
CA THR A 109 17.10 -3.64 -1.21
C THR A 109 17.59 -4.78 -0.29
N PRO A 110 18.79 -4.69 0.30
CA PRO A 110 19.37 -5.77 1.09
C PRO A 110 18.80 -5.83 2.51
N GLY A 111 18.82 -7.02 3.11
CA GLY A 111 18.41 -7.24 4.48
C GLY A 111 19.39 -6.68 5.50
N THR A 112 18.85 -6.04 6.54
CA THR A 112 19.58 -5.42 7.65
C THR A 112 18.85 -5.72 8.96
N THR A 113 19.59 -5.77 10.06
CA THR A 113 19.05 -6.02 11.41
C THR A 113 19.66 -5.12 12.48
N ASN A 114 20.79 -4.50 12.21
CA ASN A 114 21.57 -3.77 13.20
C ASN A 114 22.25 -2.51 12.60
N PRO A 115 22.78 -1.60 13.44
CA PRO A 115 23.45 -0.37 12.98
C PRO A 115 24.69 -0.58 12.09
N SER A 116 25.43 -1.68 12.24
CA SER A 116 26.59 -1.98 11.39
C SER A 116 26.15 -2.28 9.95
N ASP A 117 25.06 -3.01 9.77
CA ASP A 117 24.45 -3.23 8.44
C ASP A 117 24.03 -1.88 7.83
N LEU A 118 23.37 -1.02 8.61
CA LEU A 118 22.94 0.30 8.13
C LEU A 118 24.12 1.21 7.77
N ASN A 119 25.24 1.13 8.50
CA ASN A 119 26.47 1.83 8.14
C ASN A 119 26.98 1.39 6.75
N HIS A 120 26.94 0.09 6.44
CA HIS A 120 27.28 -0.39 5.10
C HIS A 120 26.29 0.11 4.05
N ALA A 121 24.98 0.05 4.33
CA ALA A 121 23.96 0.55 3.42
C ALA A 121 24.16 2.03 3.07
N VAL A 122 24.48 2.86 4.07
CA VAL A 122 24.80 4.28 3.87
C VAL A 122 26.06 4.48 3.03
N LYS A 123 27.14 3.73 3.31
CA LYS A 123 28.38 3.80 2.51
C LYS A 123 28.17 3.42 1.05
N LEU A 124 27.26 2.49 0.79
CA LEU A 124 26.85 2.06 -0.56
C LEU A 124 25.82 3.01 -1.19
N GLY A 125 25.42 4.09 -0.52
CA GLY A 125 24.46 5.06 -1.05
C GLY A 125 23.03 4.54 -1.20
N LEU A 126 22.66 3.49 -0.46
CA LEU A 126 21.31 2.93 -0.52
C LEU A 126 20.30 3.87 0.12
N GLU A 127 19.10 3.96 -0.47
CA GLU A 127 17.99 4.78 0.05
C GLU A 127 17.00 3.95 0.88
N VAL A 128 16.90 2.64 0.57
CA VAL A 128 15.95 1.72 1.19
C VAL A 128 16.67 0.40 1.52
N VAL A 129 16.41 -0.13 2.70
CA VAL A 129 16.89 -1.44 3.14
C VAL A 129 15.73 -2.33 3.58
N LYS A 130 15.88 -3.64 3.43
CA LYS A 130 14.97 -4.61 4.05
C LYS A 130 15.33 -4.73 5.52
N PHE A 131 14.33 -4.80 6.41
CA PHE A 131 14.55 -5.14 7.81
C PHE A 131 14.03 -6.56 8.03
N PHE A 132 14.92 -7.52 8.23
CA PHE A 132 14.58 -8.95 8.24
C PHE A 132 15.47 -9.75 9.19
N PRO A 133 14.92 -10.66 10.03
CA PRO A 133 13.50 -10.96 10.20
C PRO A 133 12.83 -9.97 11.17
N ALA A 134 11.86 -9.17 10.69
CA ALA A 134 11.39 -7.96 11.37
C ALA A 134 10.91 -8.19 12.82
N GLU A 135 9.91 -9.06 13.04
CA GLU A 135 9.38 -9.30 14.38
C GLU A 135 10.44 -9.88 15.32
N ALA A 136 11.17 -10.90 14.88
CA ALA A 136 12.18 -11.57 15.69
C ALA A 136 13.40 -10.68 16.01
N ALA A 137 13.70 -9.68 15.18
CA ALA A 137 14.78 -8.72 15.37
C ALA A 137 14.40 -7.50 16.23
N GLY A 138 13.25 -7.55 16.94
CA GLY A 138 12.80 -6.47 17.83
C GLY A 138 11.77 -5.52 17.22
N GLY A 139 11.28 -5.83 16.02
CA GLY A 139 10.12 -5.22 15.40
C GLY A 139 10.25 -3.72 15.12
N LEU A 140 9.10 -3.04 15.05
CA LEU A 140 9.03 -1.61 14.77
C LEU A 140 9.83 -0.76 15.77
N LYS A 141 9.92 -1.18 17.03
CA LYS A 141 10.70 -0.49 18.06
C LYS A 141 12.17 -0.41 17.66
N MET A 142 12.75 -1.52 17.20
CA MET A 142 14.13 -1.54 16.71
C MET A 142 14.32 -0.62 15.50
N ILE A 143 13.40 -0.67 14.53
CA ILE A 143 13.46 0.20 13.35
C ILE A 143 13.44 1.69 13.77
N LYS A 144 12.53 2.10 14.65
CA LYS A 144 12.44 3.48 15.14
C LYS A 144 13.73 3.93 15.84
N SER A 145 14.32 3.07 16.66
CA SER A 145 15.59 3.36 17.34
C SER A 145 16.73 3.58 16.35
N MET A 146 16.84 2.75 15.32
CA MET A 146 17.89 2.91 14.31
C MET A 146 17.63 4.10 13.38
N ALA A 147 16.40 4.28 12.91
CA ALA A 147 16.02 5.34 11.98
C ALA A 147 16.24 6.77 12.52
N ALA A 148 16.36 6.92 13.84
CA ALA A 148 16.73 8.18 14.49
C ALA A 148 18.17 8.61 14.13
N ALA A 149 19.10 7.67 13.98
CA ALA A 149 20.49 7.94 13.60
C ALA A 149 20.71 7.88 12.08
N PHE A 150 19.97 7.02 11.39
CA PHE A 150 20.09 6.80 9.94
C PHE A 150 18.93 7.47 9.19
N THR A 151 18.83 8.79 9.30
CA THR A 151 17.66 9.57 8.86
C THR A 151 17.44 9.55 7.35
N GLN A 152 18.46 9.25 6.54
CA GLN A 152 18.36 9.11 5.10
C GLN A 152 17.73 7.78 4.65
N LEU A 153 17.80 6.73 5.49
CA LEU A 153 17.30 5.40 5.14
C LEU A 153 15.80 5.28 5.35
N LYS A 154 15.18 4.49 4.48
CA LYS A 154 13.84 3.94 4.67
C LYS A 154 13.90 2.41 4.72
N PHE A 155 12.81 1.79 5.17
CA PHE A 155 12.77 0.38 5.51
C PHE A 155 11.63 -0.35 4.82
N MET A 156 11.90 -1.58 4.43
CA MET A 156 10.94 -2.59 4.01
C MET A 156 10.97 -3.76 5.01
N PRO A 157 10.22 -3.72 6.12
CA PRO A 157 10.18 -4.80 7.09
C PRO A 157 9.57 -6.06 6.48
N THR A 158 10.15 -7.22 6.79
CA THR A 158 9.67 -8.53 6.34
C THR A 158 10.00 -9.58 7.39
N GLY A 159 9.10 -10.55 7.58
CA GLY A 159 9.25 -11.63 8.57
C GLY A 159 8.42 -11.36 9.82
N GLY A 160 7.36 -12.14 9.99
CA GLY A 160 6.38 -11.99 11.07
C GLY A 160 5.29 -10.94 10.82
N ILE A 161 5.36 -10.21 9.71
CA ILE A 161 4.29 -9.29 9.29
C ILE A 161 3.04 -10.09 8.87
N ASN A 162 1.88 -9.65 9.31
CA ASN A 162 0.56 -10.22 9.05
C ASN A 162 -0.53 -9.13 9.16
N ALA A 163 -1.79 -9.49 8.94
CA ALA A 163 -2.92 -8.54 8.99
C ALA A 163 -3.01 -7.74 10.30
N ASN A 164 -2.62 -8.34 11.44
CA ASN A 164 -2.80 -7.71 12.75
C ASN A 164 -1.75 -6.62 13.06
N ASN A 165 -0.55 -6.71 12.48
CA ASN A 165 0.54 -5.75 12.75
C ASN A 165 0.87 -4.85 11.56
N LEU A 166 0.38 -5.15 10.35
CA LEU A 166 0.70 -4.42 9.13
C LEU A 166 0.61 -2.88 9.28
N ASN A 167 -0.52 -2.35 9.74
CA ASN A 167 -0.72 -0.91 9.86
C ASN A 167 0.18 -0.26 10.92
N SER A 168 0.50 -0.98 12.00
CA SER A 168 1.41 -0.46 13.03
C SER A 168 2.78 -0.12 12.43
N TYR A 169 3.26 -0.92 11.48
CA TYR A 169 4.48 -0.62 10.73
C TYR A 169 4.27 0.53 9.74
N LEU A 170 3.24 0.43 8.91
CA LEU A 170 3.00 1.37 7.80
C LEU A 170 2.68 2.81 8.26
N GLU A 171 2.17 2.99 9.48
CA GLU A 171 2.00 4.32 10.11
C GLU A 171 3.33 5.07 10.29
N TYR A 172 4.44 4.35 10.41
CA TYR A 172 5.75 4.99 10.56
C TYR A 172 6.30 5.42 9.20
N ASN A 173 6.47 6.73 8.99
CA ASN A 173 6.85 7.34 7.70
C ASN A 173 8.21 6.89 7.10
N LYS A 174 9.02 6.14 7.85
CA LYS A 174 10.25 5.51 7.35
C LYS A 174 9.99 4.14 6.71
N ILE A 175 8.79 3.59 6.85
CA ILE A 175 8.39 2.33 6.22
C ILE A 175 7.78 2.66 4.85
N ILE A 176 8.36 2.11 3.78
CA ILE A 176 7.81 2.30 2.43
C ILE A 176 6.69 1.30 2.13
N CYS A 177 6.89 0.03 2.48
CA CYS A 177 5.97 -1.08 2.31
C CYS A 177 6.38 -2.22 3.24
N CYS A 178 5.52 -3.19 3.47
CA CYS A 178 5.86 -4.40 4.21
C CYS A 178 5.87 -5.61 3.28
N GLY A 179 6.86 -6.48 3.46
CA GLY A 179 6.93 -7.79 2.79
C GLY A 179 6.28 -8.88 3.64
N GLY A 180 5.52 -9.78 3.02
CA GLY A 180 5.00 -10.98 3.69
C GLY A 180 4.34 -11.96 2.77
N SER A 181 4.02 -13.14 3.29
CA SER A 181 3.53 -14.29 2.51
C SER A 181 2.12 -14.75 2.89
N TRP A 182 1.45 -14.08 3.83
CA TRP A 182 0.16 -14.54 4.36
C TRP A 182 -0.96 -14.48 3.32
N MET A 183 -0.85 -13.59 2.33
CA MET A 183 -1.81 -13.46 1.22
C MET A 183 -1.50 -14.38 0.03
N VAL A 184 -0.31 -14.99 0.00
CA VAL A 184 0.11 -15.93 -1.07
C VAL A 184 0.63 -17.25 -0.47
N PRO A 185 -0.20 -18.01 0.26
CA PRO A 185 0.25 -19.28 0.83
C PRO A 185 0.71 -20.25 -0.27
N GLY A 186 1.91 -20.82 -0.12
CA GLY A 186 2.47 -21.75 -1.11
C GLY A 186 1.52 -22.91 -1.46
N LYS A 187 0.80 -23.44 -0.47
CA LYS A 187 -0.22 -24.48 -0.67
C LYS A 187 -1.30 -24.07 -1.67
N LEU A 188 -1.79 -22.82 -1.61
CA LEU A 188 -2.83 -22.36 -2.54
C LEU A 188 -2.27 -22.14 -3.94
N ILE A 189 -1.01 -21.73 -4.07
CA ILE A 189 -0.30 -21.62 -5.35
C ILE A 189 -0.17 -23.01 -5.98
N ASP A 190 0.32 -23.99 -5.22
CA ASP A 190 0.54 -25.36 -5.68
C ASP A 190 -0.80 -26.04 -6.10
N GLU A 191 -1.86 -25.82 -5.31
CA GLU A 191 -3.23 -26.31 -5.61
C GLU A 191 -3.94 -25.53 -6.74
N GLY A 192 -3.37 -24.42 -7.21
CA GLY A 192 -3.97 -23.58 -8.25
C GLY A 192 -5.22 -22.80 -7.81
N LYS A 193 -5.38 -22.54 -6.51
CA LYS A 193 -6.52 -21.84 -5.90
C LYS A 193 -6.35 -20.33 -5.96
N PHE A 194 -6.28 -19.80 -7.18
CA PHE A 194 -5.98 -18.38 -7.40
C PHE A 194 -7.13 -17.45 -6.98
N ASP A 195 -8.38 -17.90 -7.05
CA ASP A 195 -9.53 -17.13 -6.55
C ASP A 195 -9.45 -16.90 -5.02
N GLU A 196 -8.96 -17.90 -4.27
CA GLU A 196 -8.71 -17.75 -2.83
C GLU A 196 -7.57 -16.75 -2.57
N ILE A 197 -6.53 -16.73 -3.41
CA ILE A 197 -5.44 -15.73 -3.34
C ILE A 197 -5.97 -14.32 -3.63
N VAL A 198 -6.84 -14.15 -4.64
CA VAL A 198 -7.50 -12.86 -4.90
C VAL A 198 -8.23 -12.37 -3.66
N ALA A 199 -9.00 -13.25 -2.99
CA ALA A 199 -9.72 -12.90 -1.77
C ALA A 199 -8.77 -12.46 -0.63
N LEU A 200 -7.68 -13.19 -0.40
CA LEU A 200 -6.68 -12.86 0.61
C LEU A 200 -5.95 -11.54 0.30
N CYS A 201 -5.66 -11.26 -0.97
CA CYS A 201 -5.09 -9.99 -1.38
C CYS A 201 -6.06 -8.83 -1.12
N LYS A 202 -7.34 -8.98 -1.48
CA LYS A 202 -8.38 -7.98 -1.19
C LYS A 202 -8.54 -7.74 0.32
N GLU A 203 -8.48 -8.78 1.13
CA GLU A 203 -8.48 -8.66 2.60
C GLU A 203 -7.26 -7.88 3.12
N ALA A 204 -6.07 -8.18 2.60
CA ALA A 204 -4.84 -7.47 2.97
C ALA A 204 -4.90 -5.98 2.57
N VAL A 205 -5.41 -5.66 1.38
CA VAL A 205 -5.61 -4.28 0.92
C VAL A 205 -6.67 -3.57 1.78
N SER A 206 -7.80 -4.22 2.05
CA SER A 206 -8.87 -3.68 2.90
C SER A 206 -8.34 -3.36 4.31
N THR A 207 -7.56 -4.27 4.88
CA THR A 207 -6.91 -4.07 6.18
C THR A 207 -5.97 -2.87 6.14
N MET A 208 -5.13 -2.77 5.10
CA MET A 208 -4.19 -1.67 4.95
C MET A 208 -4.90 -0.31 4.82
N LEU A 209 -5.85 -0.21 3.89
CA LEU A 209 -6.51 1.05 3.58
C LEU A 209 -7.50 1.47 4.67
N GLY A 210 -8.12 0.52 5.37
CA GLY A 210 -9.06 0.80 6.45
C GLY A 210 -10.25 1.65 5.99
N LEU A 211 -10.73 1.41 4.76
CA LEU A 211 -11.83 2.14 4.16
C LEU A 211 -13.11 2.01 5.01
N GLU A 212 -13.68 3.14 5.42
CA GLU A 212 -14.80 3.17 6.36
C GLU A 212 -15.70 4.36 6.06
N MET A 213 -17.02 4.16 6.01
CA MET A 213 -17.95 5.29 5.91
C MET A 213 -17.99 6.06 7.23
N VAL A 214 -17.72 7.36 7.18
CA VAL A 214 -17.66 8.23 8.37
C VAL A 214 -18.94 9.02 8.55
N HIS A 215 -19.42 9.66 7.48
CA HIS A 215 -20.62 10.48 7.54
C HIS A 215 -21.32 10.58 6.19
N VAL A 216 -22.60 10.93 6.28
CA VAL A 216 -23.43 11.35 5.15
C VAL A 216 -23.66 12.85 5.24
N GLY A 217 -23.29 13.55 4.18
CA GLY A 217 -23.63 14.92 3.90
C GLY A 217 -25.03 15.03 3.29
N ILE A 218 -25.87 15.90 3.83
CA ILE A 218 -27.18 16.26 3.26
C ILE A 218 -27.06 17.67 2.72
N ASN A 219 -27.24 17.84 1.41
CA ASN A 219 -27.27 19.17 0.80
C ASN A 219 -28.60 19.86 1.11
N THR A 220 -28.53 21.13 1.51
CA THR A 220 -29.70 22.01 1.68
C THR A 220 -29.43 23.37 1.06
N GLU A 221 -30.49 24.12 0.78
CA GLU A 221 -30.42 25.38 0.03
C GLU A 221 -29.76 26.51 0.82
N ASP A 222 -29.94 26.54 2.14
CA ASP A 222 -29.47 27.60 3.02
C ASP A 222 -29.25 27.14 4.47
N GLU A 223 -28.67 28.03 5.29
CA GLU A 223 -28.39 27.78 6.70
C GLU A 223 -29.65 27.52 7.54
N ALA A 224 -30.76 28.22 7.26
CA ALA A 224 -31.99 28.07 8.02
C ALA A 224 -32.59 26.67 7.82
N THR A 225 -32.56 26.17 6.58
CA THR A 225 -32.99 24.81 6.22
C THR A 225 -32.07 23.77 6.85
N ALA A 226 -30.75 23.97 6.80
CA ALA A 226 -29.79 23.07 7.41
C ALA A 226 -30.04 22.91 8.92
N LEU A 227 -30.23 24.04 9.63
CA LEU A 227 -30.53 24.05 11.05
C LEU A 227 -31.87 23.35 11.34
N ALA A 228 -32.91 23.62 10.55
CA ALA A 228 -34.21 22.98 10.73
C ALA A 228 -34.16 21.45 10.57
N VAL A 229 -33.36 20.95 9.61
CA VAL A 229 -33.13 19.51 9.44
C VAL A 229 -32.37 18.92 10.62
N ALA A 230 -31.29 19.57 11.08
CA ALA A 230 -30.51 19.08 12.23
C ALA A 230 -31.34 19.06 13.52
N GLU A 231 -32.13 20.12 13.78
CA GLU A 231 -33.06 20.18 14.92
C GLU A 231 -34.18 19.14 14.82
N ARG A 232 -34.58 18.76 13.60
CA ARG A 232 -35.53 17.66 13.42
C ARG A 232 -34.94 16.33 13.87
N PHE A 233 -33.67 16.06 13.57
CA PHE A 233 -32.96 14.88 14.09
C PHE A 233 -32.83 14.93 15.61
N ASN A 234 -32.50 16.09 16.18
CA ASN A 234 -32.47 16.27 17.63
C ASN A 234 -33.82 15.94 18.28
N LYS A 235 -34.89 16.54 17.78
CA LYS A 235 -36.23 16.35 18.33
C LYS A 235 -36.71 14.90 18.27
N LEU A 236 -36.42 14.19 17.18
CA LEU A 236 -36.92 12.83 16.97
C LEU A 236 -36.03 11.75 17.59
N PHE A 237 -34.71 11.95 17.60
CA PHE A 237 -33.72 10.92 17.95
C PHE A 237 -32.73 11.35 19.03
N ASN A 238 -32.84 12.57 19.55
CA ASN A 238 -31.96 13.16 20.56
C ASN A 238 -30.48 13.24 20.12
N PHE A 239 -30.25 13.43 18.82
CA PHE A 239 -28.89 13.63 18.30
C PHE A 239 -28.41 15.07 18.61
N PRO A 240 -27.20 15.25 19.15
CA PRO A 240 -26.68 16.58 19.46
C PRO A 240 -26.49 17.38 18.17
N VAL A 241 -26.88 18.66 18.23
CA VAL A 241 -26.69 19.64 17.14
C VAL A 241 -25.40 20.41 17.41
N ASP A 242 -24.53 20.47 16.42
CA ASP A 242 -23.29 21.25 16.46
C ASP A 242 -23.20 22.14 15.22
N ASN A 243 -23.19 23.46 15.41
CA ASN A 243 -23.31 24.44 14.33
C ASN A 243 -21.93 24.94 13.91
N HIS A 244 -21.49 24.55 12.71
CA HIS A 244 -20.21 24.94 12.11
C HIS A 244 -20.42 25.99 11.01
N ASN A 245 -19.32 26.55 10.49
CA ASN A 245 -19.40 27.61 9.47
C ASN A 245 -20.07 27.14 8.17
N SER A 246 -19.74 25.94 7.67
CA SER A 246 -20.23 25.43 6.38
C SER A 246 -21.36 24.41 6.48
N ALA A 247 -21.64 23.89 7.67
CA ALA A 247 -22.60 22.81 7.91
C ALA A 247 -23.13 22.85 9.34
N VAL A 248 -24.25 22.19 9.59
CA VAL A 248 -24.78 21.87 10.91
C VAL A 248 -24.73 20.35 11.07
N PHE A 249 -24.06 19.86 12.10
CA PHE A 249 -23.97 18.43 12.37
C PHE A 249 -25.12 17.96 13.26
N ALA A 250 -25.72 16.83 12.90
CA ALA A 250 -26.76 16.15 13.67
C ALA A 250 -26.24 14.78 14.11
N SER A 251 -25.30 14.78 15.06
CA SER A 251 -24.30 13.72 15.32
C SER A 251 -23.07 13.75 14.40
N LYS A 252 -22.06 12.94 14.75
CA LYS A 252 -20.82 12.81 13.96
C LYS A 252 -21.03 12.22 12.56
N GLY A 253 -22.11 11.44 12.35
CA GLY A 253 -22.37 10.74 11.10
C GLY A 253 -23.29 11.48 10.12
N ILE A 254 -23.84 12.64 10.51
CA ILE A 254 -24.79 13.40 9.70
C ILE A 254 -24.33 14.86 9.62
N GLU A 255 -23.82 15.26 8.46
CA GLU A 255 -23.42 16.63 8.14
C GLU A 255 -24.53 17.28 7.29
N VAL A 256 -25.21 18.30 7.79
CA VAL A 256 -26.22 19.03 7.01
C VAL A 256 -25.61 20.31 6.46
N ARG A 257 -25.38 20.37 5.15
CA ARG A 257 -24.70 21.49 4.49
C ARG A 257 -25.61 22.71 4.41
N LYS A 258 -25.05 23.90 4.67
CA LYS A 258 -25.75 25.19 4.61
C LYS A 258 -25.92 25.75 3.20
N GLN A 259 -25.47 25.01 2.19
CA GLN A 259 -25.62 25.34 0.77
C GLN A 259 -25.47 24.07 -0.05
N MET A 260 -26.01 24.09 -1.28
CA MET A 260 -25.76 23.04 -2.26
C MET A 260 -24.26 22.92 -2.53
N PHE A 261 -23.79 21.69 -2.68
CA PHE A 261 -22.43 21.36 -3.09
C PHE A 261 -22.47 20.21 -4.11
N LEU A 262 -21.40 19.41 -4.20
CA LEU A 262 -21.37 18.21 -5.03
C LEU A 262 -22.43 17.19 -4.57
N GLY A 263 -22.93 16.42 -5.53
CA GLY A 263 -24.00 15.44 -5.32
C GLY A 263 -25.38 16.08 -5.21
N LYS A 264 -26.34 15.56 -5.97
CA LYS A 264 -27.73 16.01 -5.90
C LYS A 264 -28.30 15.93 -4.48
N ASN A 265 -27.99 14.85 -3.75
CA ASN A 265 -28.50 14.59 -2.41
C ASN A 265 -27.52 15.01 -1.30
N GLY A 266 -26.29 15.37 -1.67
CA GLY A 266 -25.17 15.57 -0.75
C GLY A 266 -24.03 14.61 -1.03
N HIS A 267 -23.27 14.26 0.00
CA HIS A 267 -22.06 13.45 -0.14
C HIS A 267 -21.97 12.29 0.86
N ILE A 268 -21.11 11.32 0.57
CA ILE A 268 -20.74 10.23 1.48
C ILE A 268 -19.23 10.27 1.66
N ALA A 269 -18.80 10.38 2.92
CA ALA A 269 -17.40 10.40 3.29
C ALA A 269 -16.88 9.00 3.59
N ILE A 270 -15.84 8.58 2.89
CA ILE A 270 -15.12 7.34 3.14
C ILE A 270 -13.73 7.67 3.68
N ALA A 271 -13.47 7.34 4.93
CA ALA A 271 -12.16 7.52 5.52
C ALA A 271 -11.17 6.45 5.08
N THR A 272 -9.88 6.81 5.05
CA THR A 272 -8.77 5.90 4.75
C THR A 272 -7.58 6.17 5.67
N ASN A 273 -6.82 5.12 5.99
CA ASN A 273 -5.56 5.20 6.73
C ASN A 273 -4.47 5.90 5.91
N TYR A 274 -4.45 5.71 4.59
CA TYR A 274 -3.36 6.16 3.71
C TYR A 274 -3.92 6.74 2.41
N MET A 275 -4.10 8.06 2.35
CA MET A 275 -4.72 8.76 1.21
C MET A 275 -4.07 8.41 -0.14
N GLU A 276 -2.75 8.57 -0.28
CA GLU A 276 -2.05 8.31 -1.55
C GLU A 276 -2.22 6.85 -2.03
N ARG A 277 -2.24 5.89 -1.10
CA ARG A 277 -2.43 4.47 -1.44
C ARG A 277 -3.87 4.17 -1.81
N ALA A 278 -4.83 4.81 -1.14
CA ALA A 278 -6.25 4.65 -1.44
C ALA A 278 -6.60 5.23 -2.81
N ILE A 279 -6.09 6.43 -3.15
CA ILE A 279 -6.26 7.03 -4.47
C ILE A 279 -5.76 6.07 -5.55
N ARG A 280 -4.49 5.63 -5.45
CA ARG A 280 -3.91 4.68 -6.40
C ARG A 280 -4.73 3.39 -6.52
N TYR A 281 -5.15 2.82 -5.38
CA TYR A 281 -5.92 1.58 -5.37
C TYR A 281 -7.26 1.75 -6.10
N ILE A 282 -8.01 2.81 -5.78
CA ILE A 282 -9.31 3.08 -6.39
C ILE A 282 -9.18 3.37 -7.88
N GLU A 283 -8.16 4.12 -8.30
CA GLU A 283 -7.85 4.34 -9.72
C GLU A 283 -7.51 3.03 -10.45
N ALA A 284 -6.74 2.15 -9.81
CA ALA A 284 -6.44 0.83 -10.37
C ALA A 284 -7.70 -0.05 -10.49
N MET A 285 -8.73 0.19 -9.67
CA MET A 285 -10.03 -0.47 -9.74
C MET A 285 -11.01 0.23 -10.71
N GLY A 286 -10.58 1.30 -11.39
CA GLY A 286 -11.36 2.02 -12.39
C GLY A 286 -12.12 3.25 -11.87
N GLY A 287 -11.94 3.64 -10.62
CA GLY A 287 -12.48 4.90 -10.09
C GLY A 287 -11.70 6.11 -10.60
N GLU A 288 -12.37 7.24 -10.78
CA GLU A 288 -11.73 8.49 -11.20
C GLU A 288 -11.93 9.58 -10.15
N PHE A 289 -10.83 10.22 -9.73
CA PHE A 289 -10.90 11.37 -8.83
C PHE A 289 -10.97 12.70 -9.57
N ASP A 290 -11.71 13.64 -8.99
CA ASP A 290 -11.68 15.04 -9.38
C ASP A 290 -10.60 15.77 -8.55
N TYR A 291 -9.42 15.92 -9.13
CA TYR A 291 -8.29 16.58 -8.47
C TYR A 291 -8.51 18.08 -8.23
N GLU A 292 -9.48 18.73 -8.88
CA GLU A 292 -9.83 20.12 -8.57
C GLU A 292 -10.51 20.25 -7.20
N THR A 293 -11.05 19.15 -6.68
CA THR A 293 -11.68 19.08 -5.35
C THR A 293 -10.72 18.73 -4.21
N ALA A 294 -9.44 18.48 -4.54
CA ALA A 294 -8.46 18.02 -3.56
C ALA A 294 -8.21 19.07 -2.48
N VAL A 295 -8.37 18.68 -1.22
CA VAL A 295 -8.03 19.49 -0.07
C VAL A 295 -6.66 19.09 0.42
N GLU A 296 -5.69 19.99 0.30
CA GLU A 296 -4.30 19.74 0.72
C GLU A 296 -3.96 20.38 2.06
N LYS A 297 -3.20 19.65 2.89
CA LYS A 297 -2.55 20.16 4.11
C LYS A 297 -1.11 19.68 4.16
N ASN A 298 -0.17 20.60 4.36
CA ASN A 298 1.27 20.30 4.40
C ASN A 298 1.78 19.51 3.17
N GLY A 299 1.28 19.84 1.98
CA GLY A 299 1.65 19.19 0.71
C GLY A 299 1.13 17.76 0.56
N LYS A 300 0.09 17.38 1.33
CA LYS A 300 -0.59 16.09 1.21
C LYS A 300 -2.08 16.28 1.04
N ILE A 301 -2.68 15.48 0.15
CA ILE A 301 -4.13 15.41 0.01
C ILE A 301 -4.72 14.84 1.30
N THR A 302 -5.74 15.49 1.83
CA THR A 302 -6.47 15.11 3.05
C THR A 302 -7.95 14.84 2.78
N ALA A 303 -8.50 15.32 1.66
CA ALA A 303 -9.79 14.91 1.13
C ALA A 303 -9.81 15.08 -0.39
N ILE A 304 -10.56 14.24 -1.10
CA ILE A 304 -10.73 14.33 -2.57
C ILE A 304 -11.99 13.60 -3.01
N TYR A 305 -12.76 14.18 -3.93
CA TYR A 305 -14.00 13.59 -4.45
C TYR A 305 -13.74 12.70 -5.67
N LEU A 306 -14.54 11.65 -5.81
CA LEU A 306 -14.70 10.93 -7.06
C LEU A 306 -15.50 11.78 -8.05
N LYS A 307 -15.23 11.62 -9.35
CA LYS A 307 -16.02 12.25 -10.42
C LYS A 307 -17.40 11.63 -10.56
N GLU A 308 -17.52 10.33 -10.25
CA GLU A 308 -18.79 9.61 -10.31
C GLU A 308 -19.65 9.88 -9.06
N GLU A 309 -20.97 9.78 -9.25
CA GLU A 309 -21.95 9.84 -8.16
C GLU A 309 -22.59 8.47 -7.93
N PHE A 310 -22.83 8.15 -6.66
CA PHE A 310 -23.46 6.89 -6.24
C PHE A 310 -24.87 7.19 -5.72
N GLY A 311 -25.90 6.85 -6.49
CA GLY A 311 -27.29 7.10 -6.10
C GLY A 311 -27.64 8.59 -5.91
N GLY A 312 -26.94 9.48 -6.62
CA GLY A 312 -27.08 10.93 -6.50
C GLY A 312 -26.31 11.56 -5.33
N PHE A 313 -25.45 10.79 -4.67
CA PHE A 313 -24.47 11.30 -3.71
C PHE A 313 -23.10 11.38 -4.35
N ALA A 314 -22.39 12.50 -4.16
CA ALA A 314 -20.97 12.54 -4.42
C ALA A 314 -20.23 11.70 -3.35
N VAL A 315 -19.15 11.03 -3.71
CA VAL A 315 -18.35 10.25 -2.75
C VAL A 315 -16.96 10.86 -2.67
N HIS A 316 -16.45 11.05 -1.46
CA HIS A 316 -15.10 11.55 -1.27
C HIS A 316 -14.32 10.71 -0.27
N LEU A 317 -13.01 10.65 -0.50
CA LEU A 317 -12.09 10.15 0.50
C LEU A 317 -11.78 11.23 1.51
N VAL A 318 -11.55 10.82 2.76
CA VAL A 318 -10.98 11.66 3.82
C VAL A 318 -9.86 10.90 4.53
N GLN A 319 -8.77 11.57 4.83
CA GLN A 319 -7.66 11.00 5.60
C GLN A 319 -8.09 10.88 7.07
N LYS A 320 -7.91 9.68 7.67
CA LYS A 320 -8.06 9.50 9.13
C LYS A 320 -7.04 10.31 9.90
#